data_AF-A0A6M8HZ79-F1
#
_entry.id   AF-A0A6M8HZ79-F1
#
_cell.length_a   1.000
_cell.length_b   1.000
_cell.length_c   1.000
_cell.angle_alpha   90.00
_cell.angle_beta   90.00
_cell.angle_gamma   90.00
#
_symmetry.space_group_name_H-M   'P 1'
#
loop_
_entity.id
_entity.type
_entity.pdbx_description
1 polymer ?
#
loop_
_entity_poly.entity_id
_entity_poly.type
_entity_poly.pdbx_seq_one_letter_code
_entity_poly.pdbx_strand_id
1 'polypeptide(L)' 'MTVSFPVSESLHYALKIRAAQERTTVRGMMMKGLKLVGLDVPEADLLDRRPGRSGRKDRT' A
#
# COMPACT_ATOMS: atom_id res chain seq x y z
N MET A 1 -14.08 -7.24 -3.48
CA MET A 1 -14.47 -5.93 -4.05
C MET A 1 -13.20 -5.10 -4.21
N THR A 2 -12.89 -4.65 -5.42
CA THR A 2 -11.69 -3.84 -5.73
C THR A 2 -12.11 -2.39 -5.92
N VAL A 3 -11.55 -1.48 -5.12
CA VAL A 3 -11.79 -0.03 -5.24
C VAL A 3 -10.67 0.58 -6.07
N SER A 4 -11.02 1.26 -7.16
CA SER A 4 -10.06 1.99 -8.00
C SER A 4 -10.12 3.47 -7.65
N PHE A 5 -8.97 4.07 -7.35
CA PHE A 5 -8.84 5.51 -7.09
C PHE A 5 -8.09 6.15 -8.26
N PRO A 6 -8.76 6.96 -9.10
CA PRO A 6 -8.06 7.77 -10.09
C PRO A 6 -7.27 8.86 -9.35
N VAL A 7 -5.95 8.82 -9.50
CA VAL A 7 -5.02 9.76 -8.85
C VAL A 7 -4.13 10.38 -9.93
N SER A 8 -3.92 11.69 -9.87
CA SER A 8 -3.00 12.37 -10.80
C SER A 8 -1.57 11.82 -10.65
N GLU A 9 -0.78 11.84 -11.73
CA GLU A 9 0.58 11.30 -11.68
C GLU A 9 1.47 11.99 -10.63
N SER A 10 1.32 13.31 -10.48
CA SER A 10 2.04 14.09 -9.48
C SER A 10 1.75 13.63 -8.05
N LEU A 11 0.49 13.35 -7.73
CA LEU A 11 0.08 12.88 -6.41
C LEU A 11 0.48 11.42 -6.19
N HIS A 12 0.39 10.59 -7.23
CA HIS A 12 0.90 9.21 -7.17
C HIS A 12 2.42 9.19 -6.90
N TYR A 13 3.18 10.09 -7.52
CA TYR A 13 4.62 10.22 -7.27
C TYR A 13 4.92 10.67 -5.84
N ALA A 14 4.21 11.67 -5.32
CA ALA A 14 4.34 12.11 -3.94
C ALA A 14 4.03 10.97 -2.94
N LEU A 15 2.97 10.19 -3.20
CA LEU A 15 2.62 9.02 -2.40
C LEU A 15 3.71 7.95 -2.41
N LYS A 16 4.38 7.72 -3.56
CA LYS A 16 5.52 6.79 -3.63
C LYS A 16 6.70 7.23 -2.78
N ILE A 17 7.06 8.52 -2.83
CA ILE A 17 8.13 9.08 -1.99
C ILE A 17 7.79 8.86 -0.52
N ARG A 18 6.57 9.21 -0.11
CA ARG A 18 6.15 9.08 1.28
C ARG A 18 6.09 7.63 1.75
N ALA A 19 5.56 6.73 0.91
CA ALA A 19 5.51 5.30 1.19
C ALA A 19 6.92 4.73 1.42
N ALA A 20 7.92 5.15 0.62
CA ALA A 20 9.31 4.73 0.80
C ALA A 20 9.89 5.23 2.14
N GLN A 21 9.63 6.49 2.51
CA GLN A 21 10.06 7.05 3.80
C GLN A 21 9.47 6.27 4.99
N GLU A 22 8.20 5.89 4.91
CA GLU A 22 7.49 5.15 5.96
C GLU A 22 7.66 3.62 5.87
N ARG A 23 8.49 3.13 4.94
CA ARG A 23 8.73 1.69 4.69
C ARG A 23 7.43 0.90 4.45
N THR A 24 6.47 1.51 3.78
CA THR A 24 5.16 0.93 3.45
C THR A 24 4.90 0.99 1.93
N THR A 25 3.75 0.51 1.47
CA THR A 25 3.32 0.64 0.07
C THR A 25 2.42 1.85 -0.14
N VAL A 26 2.23 2.26 -1.40
CA VAL A 26 1.24 3.28 -1.76
C VAL A 26 -0.17 2.88 -1.31
N ARG A 27 -0.54 1.60 -1.40
CA ARG A 27 -1.80 1.10 -0.86
C ARG A 27 -1.88 1.30 0.66
N GLY A 28 -0.83 0.93 1.39
CA GLY A 28 -0.75 1.14 2.84
C GLY A 28 -0.92 2.61 3.22
N MET A 29 -0.25 3.52 2.49
CA MET A 29 -0.44 4.97 2.65
C MET A 29 -1.88 5.42 2.39
N MET A 30 -2.51 4.92 1.32
CA MET A 30 -3.91 5.25 1.02
C MET A 30 -4.86 4.76 2.11
N MET A 31 -4.70 3.51 2.57
CA MET A 31 -5.53 2.94 3.65
C MET A 31 -5.37 3.71 4.96
N LYS A 32 -4.14 4.11 5.32
CA LYS A 32 -3.88 5.00 6.46
C LYS A 32 -4.60 6.34 6.30
N GLY A 33 -4.53 6.94 5.11
CA GLY A 33 -5.24 8.17 4.78
C GLY A 33 -6.75 8.06 4.96
N LEU A 34 -7.36 6.98 4.45
CA LEU A 34 -8.80 6.70 4.60
C LEU A 34 -9.20 6.55 6.08
N LYS A 35 -8.39 5.86 6.90
CA LYS A 35 -8.63 5.76 8.34
C LYS A 35 -8.58 7.12 9.04
N LEU A 36 -7.62 7.98 8.65
CA LEU A 36 -7.47 9.32 9.23
C LEU A 36 -8.66 10.26 8.92
N VAL A 37 -9.32 10.09 7.78
CA VAL A 37 -10.57 10.82 7.45
C VAL A 37 -11.83 10.20 8.09
N GLY A 38 -11.67 9.18 8.94
CA GLY A 38 -12.76 8.60 9.74
C GLY A 38 -13.51 7.45 9.05
N LEU A 39 -12.98 6.89 7.95
CA LEU A 39 -13.54 5.68 7.36
C LEU A 39 -13.13 4.45 8.16
N ASP A 40 -14.04 3.49 8.28
CA ASP A 40 -13.78 2.22 8.97
C ASP A 40 -12.89 1.33 8.10
N VAL A 41 -11.58 1.41 8.36
CA VAL A 41 -10.56 0.60 7.69
C VAL A 41 -10.03 -0.44 8.67
N PRO A 42 -10.27 -1.75 8.43
CA PRO A 42 -9.76 -2.81 9.28
C PRO A 42 -8.23 -2.76 9.44
N GLU A 43 -7.73 -3.03 10.64
CA GLU A 43 -6.28 -3.09 10.93
C GLU A 43 -5.53 -4.04 9.98
N ALA A 44 -6.16 -5.15 9.61
CA ALA A 44 -5.60 -6.13 8.67
C ALA A 44 -5.33 -5.55 7.27
N ASP A 45 -6.01 -4.46 6.88
CA ASP A 45 -5.82 -3.77 5.60
C ASP A 45 -4.74 -2.70 5.64
N LEU A 46 -4.34 -2.23 6.84
CA LEU A 46 -3.21 -1.33 7.05
C LEU A 46 -1.86 -2.04 6.90
N LEU A 47 -1.85 -3.36 7.05
CA LEU A 47 -0.65 -4.17 6.89
C LEU A 47 -0.38 -4.43 5.41
N ASP A 48 0.83 -4.10 4.98
CA ASP A 48 1.31 -4.49 3.66
C ASP A 48 1.47 -6.00 3.63
N ARG A 49 0.51 -6.69 3.00
CA ARG A 49 0.68 -8.07 2.57
C ARG A 49 1.73 -8.08 1.48
N ARG A 50 3.01 -8.04 1.85
CA ARG A 50 4.08 -8.41 0.93
C ARG A 50 3.71 -9.82 0.44
N PRO A 51 3.49 -10.06 -0.86
CA PRO A 51 3.54 -11.42 -1.33
C PRO A 51 4.93 -11.90 -0.93
N GLY A 52 4.95 -12.86 0.00
CA GLY A 52 6.17 -13.49 0.43
C GLY A 52 6.95 -13.86 -0.81
N ARG A 53 8.25 -13.58 -0.78
CA ARG A 53 9.25 -14.11 -1.70
C ARG A 53 9.15 -15.65 -1.64
N SER A 54 8.17 -16.20 -2.35
CA SER A 54 7.90 -17.62 -2.43
C SER A 54 9.06 -18.22 -3.23
N GLY A 55 9.89 -18.98 -2.53
CA GLY A 55 10.76 -20.01 -3.08
C GLY A 55 11.60 -19.63 -4.29
N ARG A 56 12.78 -19.04 -4.07
CA ARG A 56 13.93 -19.42 -4.89
C ARG A 56 14.38 -20.80 -4.40
N LYS A 57 13.62 -21.83 -4.77
CA LYS A 57 13.97 -23.23 -4.54
C LYS A 57 14.13 -23.89 -5.91
N ASP A 58 15.33 -24.43 -6.10
CA ASP A 58 15.70 -25.42 -7.11
C ASP A 58 15.78 -24.97 -8.58
N ARG A 59 17.00 -24.63 -9.01
CA ARG A 59 17.59 -25.16 -10.27
C ARG A 59 19.11 -24.91 -10.33
N THR A 60 19.88 -25.82 -9.73
CA THR A 60 21.21 -26.26 -10.19
C THR A 60 21.40 -27.68 -9.71
#